data_AF-A0A1Y1L4Q2-F1
#
_entry.id   AF-A0A1Y1L4Q2-F1
#
_cell.length_a   1.000
_cell.length_b   1.000
_cell.length_c   1.000
_cell.angle_alpha   90.00
_cell.angle_beta   90.00
_cell.angle_gamma   90.00
#
_symmetry.space_group_name_H-M   'P 1'
#
loop_
_entity.id
_entity.type
_entity.pdbx_description
1 polymer ?
#
loop_
_entity_poly.entity_id
_entity_poly.type
_entity_poly.pdbx_seq_one_letter_code
_entity_poly.pdbx_strand_id
1 'polypeptide(L)'
;PQSFAATEAAIVQNTYPDPDAFPKMIWSTNYNRLAAGTMFTLFFAGKDFAPNCIINGVNIQDYLQDHFVNACAHLARRIHEAGDLENEVVMGWESMNEPNRGMTGYVDLTVIPKDSPL
;
A
#
# COMPACT_ATOMS: atom_id res chain seq x y z
N PRO A 1 -5.20 -8.85 -10.86
CA PRO A 1 -3.86 -9.18 -11.43
C PRO A 1 -3.58 -10.68 -11.29
N GLN A 2 -3.10 -11.36 -12.35
CA GLN A 2 -2.92 -12.83 -12.37
C GLN A 2 -1.47 -13.28 -12.54
N SER A 3 -0.55 -12.35 -12.83
CA SER A 3 0.81 -12.69 -13.27
C SER A 3 1.90 -12.45 -12.22
N PHE A 4 1.56 -12.36 -10.93
CA PHE A 4 2.53 -12.00 -9.87
C PHE A 4 3.72 -12.95 -9.78
N ALA A 5 3.49 -14.26 -9.86
CA ALA A 5 4.57 -15.25 -9.82
C ALA A 5 5.45 -15.17 -11.08
N ALA A 6 4.84 -15.01 -12.25
CA ALA A 6 5.57 -14.98 -13.53
C ALA A 6 6.44 -13.73 -13.70
N THR A 7 6.04 -12.60 -13.11
CA THR A 7 6.78 -11.33 -13.16
C THR A 7 7.57 -11.03 -11.89
N GLU A 8 7.47 -11.90 -10.89
CA GLU A 8 7.95 -11.69 -9.52
C GLU A 8 7.46 -10.38 -8.85
N ALA A 9 6.35 -9.82 -9.33
CA ALA A 9 5.81 -8.55 -8.83
C ALA A 9 5.35 -8.64 -7.37
N ALA A 10 5.06 -9.84 -6.87
CA ALA A 10 4.86 -10.14 -5.46
C ALA A 10 5.14 -11.63 -5.19
N ILE A 11 5.61 -11.94 -3.99
CA ILE A 11 5.69 -13.29 -3.45
C ILE A 11 4.50 -13.49 -2.50
N VAL A 12 3.61 -14.40 -2.86
CA VAL A 12 2.42 -14.76 -2.06
C VAL A 12 2.28 -16.28 -2.00
N GLN A 13 1.83 -16.80 -0.86
CA GLN A 13 1.78 -18.24 -0.59
C GLN A 13 0.92 -19.01 -1.61
N ASN A 14 -0.23 -18.45 -1.98
CA ASN A 14 -1.20 -19.11 -2.86
C ASN A 14 -0.72 -19.28 -4.32
N THR A 15 0.36 -18.60 -4.72
CA THR A 15 0.99 -18.76 -6.03
C THR A 15 2.42 -19.27 -5.94
N TYR A 16 2.86 -19.67 -4.75
CA TYR A 16 4.19 -20.23 -4.55
C TYR A 16 4.22 -21.69 -5.05
N PRO A 17 5.32 -22.18 -5.68
CA PRO A 17 5.35 -23.53 -6.25
C PRO A 17 5.03 -24.65 -5.25
N ASP A 18 5.47 -24.50 -4.00
CA ASP A 18 5.15 -25.39 -2.88
C ASP A 18 4.65 -24.56 -1.68
N PRO A 19 3.33 -24.37 -1.53
CA PRO A 19 2.75 -23.53 -0.48
C PRO A 19 3.14 -23.92 0.96
N ASP A 20 3.48 -25.18 1.20
CA ASP A 20 3.91 -25.67 2.52
C ASP A 20 5.37 -25.33 2.83
N ALA A 21 6.19 -25.13 1.78
CA ALA A 21 7.56 -24.66 1.87
C ALA A 21 7.69 -23.12 1.80
N PHE A 22 6.59 -22.38 1.90
CA PHE A 22 6.61 -20.91 1.81
C PHE A 22 7.51 -20.29 2.90
N PRO A 23 8.50 -19.44 2.53
CA PRO A 23 9.43 -18.89 3.50
C PRO A 23 8.75 -18.05 4.57
N LYS A 24 9.11 -18.29 5.83
CA LYS A 24 8.60 -17.52 6.97
C LYS A 24 9.10 -16.07 6.91
N MET A 25 8.24 -15.13 7.31
CA MET A 25 8.56 -13.69 7.43
C MET A 25 9.05 -13.01 6.15
N ILE A 26 8.85 -13.61 4.96
CA ILE A 26 9.29 -13.04 3.69
C ILE A 26 8.41 -11.88 3.20
N TRP A 27 7.25 -11.65 3.81
CA TRP A 27 6.23 -10.71 3.34
C TRP A 27 6.75 -9.27 3.22
N SER A 28 7.66 -8.83 4.10
CA SER A 28 8.23 -7.49 4.08
C SER A 28 9.04 -7.23 2.81
N THR A 29 9.59 -8.27 2.18
CA THR A 29 10.30 -8.12 0.90
C THR A 29 9.38 -7.64 -0.22
N ASN A 30 8.06 -7.83 -0.12
CA ASN A 30 7.11 -7.33 -1.10
C ASN A 30 7.08 -5.80 -1.19
N TYR A 31 7.44 -5.06 -0.13
CA TYR A 31 7.50 -3.59 -0.18
C TYR A 31 8.45 -3.08 -1.28
N ASN A 32 9.50 -3.84 -1.59
CA ASN A 32 10.47 -3.51 -2.64
C ASN A 32 10.17 -4.19 -4.00
N ARG A 33 9.10 -5.00 -4.08
CA ARG A 33 8.67 -5.63 -5.34
C ARG A 33 7.69 -4.73 -6.08
N LEU A 34 7.60 -4.97 -7.39
CA LEU A 34 6.87 -4.11 -8.33
C LEU A 34 5.44 -3.79 -7.87
N ALA A 35 4.68 -4.77 -7.36
CA ALA A 35 3.28 -4.53 -7.01
C ALA A 35 3.13 -3.54 -5.84
N ALA A 36 3.66 -3.86 -4.66
CA ALA A 36 3.48 -3.00 -3.49
C ALA A 36 4.28 -1.70 -3.61
N GLY A 37 5.51 -1.76 -4.11
CA GLY A 37 6.36 -0.59 -4.32
C GLY A 37 5.71 0.43 -5.26
N THR A 38 5.11 -0.02 -6.37
CA THR A 38 4.37 0.88 -7.28
C THR A 38 3.12 1.44 -6.59
N MET A 39 2.31 0.63 -5.92
CA MET A 39 1.08 1.12 -5.30
C MET A 39 1.33 2.16 -4.20
N PHE A 40 2.36 1.98 -3.36
CA PHE A 40 2.76 2.99 -2.38
C PHE A 40 3.26 4.28 -3.04
N THR A 41 4.04 4.15 -4.12
CA THR A 41 4.50 5.32 -4.90
C THR A 41 3.32 6.08 -5.50
N LEU A 42 2.35 5.39 -6.10
CA LEU A 42 1.16 6.01 -6.66
C LEU A 42 0.30 6.67 -5.59
N PHE A 43 0.15 6.03 -4.42
CA PHE A 43 -0.63 6.54 -3.30
C PHE A 43 -0.02 7.81 -2.70
N PHE A 44 1.30 7.88 -2.51
CA PHE A 44 1.95 9.01 -1.84
C PHE A 44 2.55 10.06 -2.77
N ALA A 45 2.93 9.69 -3.99
CA ALA A 45 3.66 10.54 -4.94
C ALA A 45 3.22 10.34 -6.41
N GLY A 46 1.99 9.88 -6.62
CA GLY A 46 1.45 9.63 -7.96
C GLY A 46 1.41 10.87 -8.87
N LYS A 47 1.30 12.08 -8.32
CA LYS A 47 1.38 13.32 -9.12
C LYS A 47 2.76 13.56 -9.72
N ASP A 48 3.80 13.18 -9.00
CA ASP A 48 5.19 13.36 -9.43
C ASP A 48 5.63 12.25 -10.39
N PHE A 49 5.35 10.99 -10.03
CA PHE A 49 5.82 9.82 -10.78
C PHE A 49 4.86 9.36 -11.88
N ALA A 50 3.58 9.72 -11.80
CA ALA A 50 2.56 9.32 -12.76
C ALA A 50 1.57 10.47 -13.06
N PRO A 51 2.05 11.67 -13.47
CA PRO A 51 1.20 12.85 -13.67
C PRO A 51 0.07 12.63 -14.68
N ASN A 52 0.32 11.78 -15.68
CA ASN A 52 -0.64 11.47 -16.76
C ASN A 52 -1.58 10.30 -16.42
N CYS A 53 -1.44 9.66 -15.26
CA CYS A 53 -2.33 8.59 -14.83
C CYS A 53 -3.62 9.21 -14.26
N ILE A 54 -4.59 9.42 -15.14
CA ILE A 54 -5.87 10.04 -14.80
C ILE A 54 -6.98 8.98 -14.79
N ILE A 55 -7.63 8.80 -13.65
CA ILE A 55 -8.77 7.90 -13.46
C ILE A 55 -10.01 8.77 -13.21
N ASN A 56 -11.06 8.61 -14.02
CA ASN A 56 -12.31 9.37 -13.87
C ASN A 56 -12.11 10.90 -13.78
N GLY A 57 -11.12 11.43 -14.49
CA GLY A 57 -10.81 12.87 -14.51
C GLY A 57 -9.93 13.37 -13.36
N VAL A 58 -9.50 12.50 -12.43
CA VAL A 58 -8.60 12.85 -11.32
C VAL A 58 -7.27 12.11 -11.42
N ASN A 59 -6.18 12.69 -10.92
CA ASN A 59 -4.88 12.01 -10.87
C ASN A 59 -4.97 10.79 -9.94
N ILE A 60 -4.24 9.72 -10.27
CA ILE A 60 -4.18 8.47 -9.50
C ILE A 60 -3.93 8.68 -8.00
N GLN A 61 -3.08 9.64 -7.61
CA GLN A 61 -2.80 9.92 -6.21
C GLN A 61 -4.07 10.38 -5.48
N ASP A 62 -4.76 11.39 -6.05
CA ASP A 62 -6.00 11.92 -5.48
C ASP A 62 -7.08 10.86 -5.50
N TYR A 63 -7.19 10.10 -6.60
CA TYR A 63 -8.12 8.98 -6.70
C TYR A 63 -7.94 8.00 -5.55
N LEU A 64 -6.72 7.53 -5.29
CA LEU A 64 -6.45 6.55 -4.23
C LEU A 64 -6.64 7.15 -2.83
N GLN A 65 -6.12 8.35 -2.58
CA GLN A 65 -6.20 9.01 -1.28
C GLN A 65 -7.65 9.36 -0.91
N ASP A 66 -8.42 9.94 -1.85
CA ASP A 66 -9.81 10.31 -1.60
C ASP A 66 -10.67 9.08 -1.31
N HIS A 67 -10.52 7.99 -2.07
CA HIS A 67 -11.29 6.77 -1.80
C HIS A 67 -10.93 6.13 -0.45
N PHE A 68 -9.64 6.11 -0.10
CA PHE A 68 -9.17 5.59 1.18
C PHE A 68 -9.69 6.42 2.35
N VAL A 69 -9.49 7.74 2.33
CA VAL A 69 -9.93 8.65 3.39
C VAL A 69 -11.45 8.64 3.52
N ASN A 70 -12.20 8.61 2.40
CA ASN A 70 -13.65 8.53 2.43
C ASN A 70 -14.16 7.19 3.02
N ALA A 71 -13.44 6.09 2.83
CA ALA A 71 -13.77 4.82 3.48
C ALA A 71 -13.56 4.88 5.00
N CYS A 72 -12.42 5.43 5.46
CA CYS A 72 -12.16 5.67 6.88
C CYS A 72 -13.21 6.62 7.49
N ALA A 73 -13.51 7.72 6.82
CA ALA A 73 -14.53 8.68 7.24
C ALA A 73 -15.93 8.05 7.29
N HIS A 74 -16.23 7.13 6.36
CA HIS A 74 -17.48 6.39 6.41
C HIS A 74 -17.58 5.52 7.66
N LEU A 75 -16.55 4.74 7.97
CA LEU A 75 -16.51 3.93 9.19
C LEU A 75 -16.68 4.80 10.45
N ALA A 76 -15.91 5.89 10.55
CA ALA A 76 -15.99 6.81 11.69
C ALA A 76 -17.41 7.36 11.88
N ARG A 77 -18.06 7.79 10.79
CA ARG A 77 -19.44 8.30 10.84
C ARG A 77 -20.42 7.24 11.33
N ARG A 78 -20.30 5.99 10.88
CA ARG A 78 -21.18 4.90 11.31
C ARG A 78 -21.01 4.55 12.78
N ILE A 79 -19.79 4.65 13.30
CA ILE A 79 -19.50 4.47 14.73
C ILE A 79 -20.09 5.61 15.56
N HIS A 80 -19.94 6.85 15.11
CA HIS A 80 -20.57 8.01 15.73
C HIS A 80 -22.10 7.89 15.77
N GLU A 81 -22.72 7.55 14.62
CA GLU A 81 -24.18 7.42 14.47
C GLU A 81 -24.79 6.28 15.31
N ALA A 82 -24.00 5.31 15.77
CA ALA A 82 -24.47 4.29 16.71
C ALA A 82 -24.80 4.88 18.10
N GLY A 83 -24.14 5.98 18.49
CA GLY A 83 -24.42 6.75 19.71
C GLY A 83 -23.81 6.18 21.00
N ASP A 84 -23.54 4.87 21.05
CA ASP A 84 -23.03 4.15 22.23
C ASP A 84 -21.64 3.54 22.03
N LEU A 85 -20.94 3.88 20.94
CA LEU A 85 -19.63 3.31 20.60
C LEU A 85 -18.47 4.31 20.70
N GLU A 86 -18.58 5.46 20.02
CA GLU A 86 -17.41 6.33 19.76
C GLU A 86 -16.69 6.78 21.02
N ASN A 87 -17.42 7.18 22.07
CA ASN A 87 -16.83 7.68 23.32
C ASN A 87 -16.81 6.63 24.45
N GLU A 88 -17.24 5.40 24.17
CA GLU A 88 -17.39 4.34 25.17
C GLU A 88 -16.38 3.20 24.96
N VAL A 89 -16.21 2.74 23.71
CA VAL A 89 -15.36 1.58 23.39
C VAL A 89 -14.19 1.89 22.47
N VAL A 90 -14.25 2.98 21.71
CA VAL A 90 -13.18 3.33 20.76
C VAL A 90 -12.08 4.10 21.47
N MET A 91 -10.88 3.51 21.52
CA MET A 91 -9.72 4.09 22.19
C MET A 91 -8.84 4.95 21.27
N GLY A 92 -9.01 4.83 19.96
CA GLY A 92 -8.20 5.55 18.98
C GLY A 92 -8.46 5.09 17.55
N TRP A 93 -7.88 5.84 16.62
CA TRP A 93 -8.01 5.61 15.18
C TRP A 93 -6.62 5.51 14.57
N GLU A 94 -6.33 4.39 13.94
CA GLU A 94 -5.16 4.21 13.08
C GLU A 94 -5.65 4.13 11.64
N SER A 95 -5.24 5.10 10.80
CA SER A 95 -5.69 5.14 9.42
C SER A 95 -4.97 4.09 8.57
N MET A 96 -3.65 3.96 8.71
CA MET A 96 -2.82 3.04 7.93
C MET A 96 -1.73 2.42 8.80
N ASN A 97 -1.70 1.10 8.86
CA ASN A 97 -0.59 0.34 9.44
C ASN A 97 0.63 0.39 8.51
N GLU A 98 1.81 0.63 9.08
CA GLU A 98 3.12 0.53 8.42
C GLU A 98 3.18 1.15 7.00
N PRO A 99 2.94 2.47 6.87
CA PRO A 99 3.08 3.15 5.59
C PRO A 99 4.51 3.01 5.07
N ASN A 100 4.64 2.73 3.77
CA ASN A 100 5.93 2.62 3.10
C ASN A 100 6.09 3.74 2.06
N ARG A 101 7.31 4.25 1.90
CA ARG A 101 7.62 5.33 0.95
C ARG A 101 7.54 4.92 -0.53
N GLY A 102 7.39 3.63 -0.82
CA GLY A 102 7.48 3.10 -2.18
C GLY A 102 8.85 3.42 -2.77
N MET A 103 8.88 3.96 -3.99
CA MET A 103 10.09 4.35 -4.71
C MET A 103 10.51 5.80 -4.41
N THR A 104 9.77 6.52 -3.58
CA THR A 104 10.08 7.92 -3.25
C THR A 104 11.38 8.02 -2.45
N GLY A 105 12.26 8.92 -2.86
CA GLY A 105 13.54 9.20 -2.18
C GLY A 105 14.71 8.28 -2.59
N TYR A 106 14.50 7.30 -3.46
CA TYR A 106 15.62 6.59 -4.10
C TYR A 106 16.22 7.46 -5.21
N VAL A 107 17.51 7.81 -5.08
CA VAL A 107 18.24 8.62 -6.07
C VAL A 107 18.66 7.79 -7.28
N ASP A 108 19.07 6.54 -7.04
CA ASP A 108 19.53 5.61 -8.07
C ASP A 108 19.03 4.20 -7.74
N LEU A 109 18.13 3.68 -8.58
CA LEU A 109 17.55 2.34 -8.43
C LEU A 109 18.51 1.22 -8.89
N THR A 110 19.64 1.58 -9.49
CA THR A 110 20.66 0.61 -9.94
C THR A 110 21.67 0.25 -8.85
N VAL A 111 21.60 0.93 -7.69
CA VAL A 111 22.52 0.76 -6.56
C VAL A 111 21.75 0.31 -5.32
N ILE A 112 22.26 -0.70 -4.62
CA ILE A 112 21.74 -1.08 -3.31
C ILE A 112 22.16 -0.01 -2.29
N PRO A 113 21.22 0.67 -1.62
CA PRO A 113 21.56 1.72 -0.67
C PRO A 113 22.35 1.19 0.52
N LYS A 114 23.37 1.93 0.96
CA LYS A 114 24.19 1.56 2.12
C LYS A 114 23.43 1.67 3.46
N ASP A 115 22.53 2.65 3.56
CA ASP A 115 21.81 2.98 4.79
C ASP A 115 20.48 2.23 4.95
N SER A 116 20.11 1.42 3.95
CA SER A 116 18.92 0.57 3.96
C SER A 116 19.18 -0.66 3.07
N PRO A 117 20.01 -1.61 3.54
CA PRO A 117 20.23 -2.85 2.81
C PRO A 117 18.90 -3.59 2.70
N LEU A 118 18.57 -3.99 1.46
CA LEU A 118 17.39 -4.79 1.11
C LEU A 118 17.41 -6.17 1.78
#